data_AF-A0A833W9W1-F1
#
_entry.id   AF-A0A833W9W1-F1
#
_cell.length_a   1.000
_cell.length_b   1.000
_cell.length_c   1.000
_cell.angle_alpha   90.00
_cell.angle_beta   90.00
_cell.angle_gamma   90.00
#
_symmetry.space_group_name_H-M   'P 1'
#
loop_
_entity.id
_entity.type
_entity.pdbx_description
1 polymer ?
#
loop_
_entity_poly.entity_id
_entity_poly.type
_entity_poly.pdbx_seq_one_letter_code
_entity_poly.pdbx_strand_id
1 'polypeptide(L)'
;MANADCNTEEPPNPVRSPSISKRKKAFRFVPSSDIMLLKETLKHIPWAASHGETLSAWSSVATGLKAALTSCTADGKACRRRFNTLLEVFRRDVLESLRASGSAEDYEEREQLLTDCMTLYNEHAQVTADKTEKEKRETERRESASAEVVQSAMEGLRRSRSESSENELSTPPPNKKKKKSSTEALVEFLDTKAEARISREKQKERQLDLQERRLALEEQRLHQDRDKLDKLMGMMASQMGLMSKLIEKMNQ
;
A
#
# COMPACT_ATOMS: atom_id res chain seq x y z
N MET A 1 -90.71 -30.00 20.75
CA MET A 1 -90.08 -29.63 19.46
C MET A 1 -88.96 -28.67 19.83
N ALA A 2 -87.72 -29.14 20.01
CA ALA A 2 -86.73 -29.58 19.03
C ALA A 2 -85.95 -28.41 18.38
N ASN A 3 -84.62 -28.51 18.51
CA ASN A 3 -83.52 -27.91 17.73
C ASN A 3 -83.13 -26.45 18.06
N ALA A 4 -81.93 -26.12 18.53
CA ALA A 4 -80.54 -26.42 18.11
C ALA A 4 -80.04 -25.54 16.94
N ASP A 5 -78.93 -24.86 17.25
CA ASP A 5 -77.86 -24.30 16.40
C ASP A 5 -78.15 -23.11 15.48
N CYS A 6 -77.38 -22.03 15.62
CA CYS A 6 -76.09 -21.92 14.93
C CYS A 6 -75.46 -20.53 15.13
N ASN A 7 -74.18 -20.53 15.51
CA ASN A 7 -73.28 -19.39 15.59
C ASN A 7 -73.15 -18.63 14.26
N THR A 8 -72.86 -17.33 14.35
CA THR A 8 -71.86 -16.71 13.46
C THR A 8 -71.06 -15.72 14.28
N GLU A 9 -69.89 -16.17 14.74
CA GLU A 9 -68.84 -15.31 15.26
C GLU A 9 -68.21 -14.54 14.09
N GLU A 10 -68.24 -13.21 14.15
CA GLU A 10 -67.30 -12.36 13.41
C GLU A 10 -66.09 -12.10 14.32
N PRO A 11 -64.85 -12.38 13.91
CA PRO A 11 -63.69 -12.19 14.78
C PRO A 11 -63.38 -10.69 14.94
N PRO A 12 -63.09 -10.20 16.16
CA PRO A 12 -62.59 -8.85 16.33
C PRO A 12 -61.19 -8.76 15.70
N ASN A 13 -61.09 -7.89 14.70
CA ASN A 13 -59.87 -7.49 14.01
C ASN A 13 -58.75 -7.18 15.05
N PRO A 14 -57.59 -7.88 15.03
CA PRO A 14 -56.54 -7.58 15.98
C PRO A 14 -55.95 -6.22 15.64
N VAL A 15 -56.21 -5.25 16.53
CA VAL A 15 -55.55 -3.95 16.54
C VAL A 15 -54.05 -4.21 16.47
N ARG A 16 -53.46 -3.91 15.31
CA ARG A 16 -52.03 -4.04 15.03
C ARG A 16 -51.28 -3.02 15.89
N SER A 17 -50.95 -3.41 17.12
CA SER A 17 -50.03 -2.68 17.98
C SER A 17 -48.71 -2.48 17.22
N PRO A 18 -48.28 -1.24 16.92
CA PRO A 18 -46.95 -1.03 16.39
C PRO A 18 -45.98 -1.28 17.54
N SER A 19 -45.44 -2.49 17.63
CA SER A 19 -44.29 -2.78 18.47
C SER A 19 -43.09 -2.06 17.87
N ILE A 20 -42.95 -0.77 18.22
CA ILE A 20 -41.72 -0.01 18.00
C ILE A 20 -40.67 -0.69 18.87
N SER A 21 -39.98 -1.67 18.29
CA SER A 21 -38.81 -2.30 18.89
C SER A 21 -37.78 -1.19 19.08
N LYS A 22 -37.63 -0.73 20.32
CA LYS A 22 -36.62 0.27 20.71
C LYS A 22 -35.27 -0.22 20.18
N ARG A 23 -34.69 0.49 19.20
CA ARG A 23 -33.40 0.10 18.62
C ARG A 23 -32.38 0.00 19.76
N LYS A 24 -31.68 -1.14 19.85
CA LYS A 24 -30.62 -1.33 20.84
C LYS A 24 -29.60 -0.19 20.69
N LYS A 25 -29.20 0.40 21.82
CA LYS A 25 -28.23 1.50 21.84
C LYS A 25 -26.88 0.99 21.33
N ALA A 26 -26.28 1.71 20.38
CA ALA A 26 -24.99 1.34 19.81
C ALA A 26 -23.91 1.31 20.89
N PHE A 27 -22.98 0.36 20.80
CA PHE A 27 -21.81 0.31 21.66
C PHE A 27 -21.00 1.61 21.54
N ARG A 28 -20.61 2.18 22.68
CA ARG A 28 -19.84 3.42 22.73
C ARG A 28 -18.40 3.10 23.09
N PHE A 29 -17.51 3.35 22.14
CA PHE A 29 -16.08 3.18 22.34
C PHE A 29 -15.52 4.26 23.27
N VAL A 30 -14.69 3.80 24.19
CA VAL A 30 -13.86 4.57 25.13
C VAL A 30 -12.41 4.08 25.02
N PRO A 31 -11.41 4.84 25.50
CA PRO A 31 -9.99 4.48 25.41
C PRO A 31 -9.66 3.04 25.83
N SER A 32 -10.18 2.57 26.97
CA SER A 32 -9.96 1.18 27.41
C SER A 32 -10.52 0.14 26.43
N SER A 33 -11.68 0.39 25.83
CA SER A 33 -12.21 -0.47 24.77
C SER A 33 -11.47 -0.33 23.43
N ASP A 34 -10.87 0.85 23.16
CA ASP A 34 -10.02 1.06 21.99
C ASP A 34 -8.72 0.24 22.10
N ILE A 35 -8.11 0.19 23.30
CA ILE A 35 -6.95 -0.67 23.58
C ILE A 35 -7.28 -2.13 23.26
N MET A 36 -8.41 -2.64 23.77
CA MET A 36 -8.81 -4.03 23.51
C MET A 36 -9.12 -4.27 22.04
N LEU A 37 -9.74 -3.30 21.36
CA LEU A 37 -9.96 -3.35 19.91
C LEU A 37 -8.63 -3.44 19.15
N LEU A 38 -7.64 -2.63 19.50
CA LEU A 38 -6.33 -2.60 18.84
C LEU A 38 -5.55 -3.90 19.09
N LYS A 39 -5.57 -4.44 20.31
CA LYS A 39 -4.97 -5.74 20.64
C LYS A 39 -5.56 -6.88 19.80
N GLU A 40 -6.89 -6.97 19.72
CA GLU A 40 -7.55 -7.98 18.88
C GLU A 40 -7.29 -7.74 17.39
N THR A 41 -7.13 -6.50 16.98
CA THR A 41 -6.79 -6.15 15.60
C THR A 41 -5.37 -6.60 15.24
N LEU A 42 -4.37 -6.38 16.11
CA LEU A 42 -3.01 -6.89 15.92
C LEU A 42 -2.95 -8.41 15.88
N LYS A 43 -3.77 -9.08 16.69
CA LYS A 43 -3.85 -10.55 16.72
C LYS A 43 -4.41 -11.14 15.43
N HIS A 44 -5.38 -10.48 14.80
CA HIS A 44 -6.10 -11.01 13.63
C HIS A 44 -5.65 -10.39 12.30
N ILE A 45 -4.91 -9.28 12.33
CA ILE A 45 -4.36 -8.55 11.17
C ILE A 45 -5.39 -8.45 10.02
N PRO A 46 -6.59 -7.87 10.27
CA PRO A 46 -7.72 -8.01 9.36
C PRO A 46 -7.53 -7.31 8.00
N TRP A 47 -6.58 -6.38 7.88
CA TRP A 47 -6.20 -5.76 6.61
C TRP A 47 -5.34 -6.66 5.71
N ALA A 48 -4.67 -7.66 6.28
CA ALA A 48 -3.86 -8.63 5.55
C ALA A 48 -4.63 -9.90 5.16
N ALA A 49 -5.93 -9.94 5.47
CA ALA A 49 -6.79 -11.05 5.07
C ALA A 49 -6.82 -11.20 3.55
N SER A 50 -6.96 -12.44 3.07
CA SER A 50 -7.03 -12.71 1.64
C SER A 50 -8.28 -12.07 1.00
N HIS A 51 -8.27 -11.99 -0.33
CA HIS A 51 -9.35 -11.34 -1.07
C HIS A 51 -10.72 -11.98 -0.74
N GLY A 52 -11.65 -11.18 -0.23
CA GLY A 52 -12.99 -11.62 0.19
C GLY A 52 -13.11 -12.02 1.66
N GLU A 53 -11.99 -12.20 2.38
CA GLU A 53 -12.01 -12.66 3.78
C GLU A 53 -11.92 -11.52 4.81
N THR A 54 -11.67 -10.29 4.37
CA THR A 54 -11.55 -9.11 5.24
C THR A 54 -12.72 -8.99 6.22
N LEU A 55 -13.96 -9.19 5.76
CA LEU A 55 -15.14 -9.09 6.63
C LEU A 55 -15.18 -10.19 7.70
N SER A 56 -14.71 -11.39 7.36
CA SER A 56 -14.57 -12.50 8.31
C SER A 56 -13.53 -12.18 9.38
N ALA A 57 -12.35 -11.67 8.97
CA ALA A 57 -11.31 -11.26 9.90
C ALA A 57 -11.79 -10.18 10.88
N TRP A 58 -12.55 -9.18 10.41
CA TRP A 58 -13.18 -8.20 11.29
C TRP A 58 -14.25 -8.80 12.21
N SER A 59 -14.92 -9.87 11.79
CA SER A 59 -15.87 -10.60 12.64
C SER A 59 -15.14 -11.36 13.76
N SER A 60 -13.94 -11.90 13.50
CA SER A 60 -13.06 -12.48 14.52
C SER A 60 -12.61 -11.43 15.54
N VAL A 61 -12.18 -10.24 15.08
CA VAL A 61 -11.85 -9.10 15.97
C VAL A 61 -13.04 -8.74 16.88
N ALA A 62 -14.25 -8.63 16.32
CA ALA A 62 -15.45 -8.34 17.10
C ALA A 62 -15.78 -9.46 18.10
N THR A 63 -15.46 -10.72 17.77
CA THR A 63 -15.66 -11.87 18.66
C THR A 63 -14.68 -11.81 19.83
N GLY A 64 -13.39 -11.56 19.57
CA GLY A 64 -12.38 -11.36 20.61
C GLY A 64 -12.73 -10.18 21.53
N LEU A 65 -13.17 -9.07 20.95
CA LEU A 65 -13.57 -7.89 21.72
C LEU A 65 -14.77 -8.17 22.64
N LYS A 66 -15.75 -8.96 22.20
CA LYS A 66 -16.89 -9.38 23.03
C LYS A 66 -16.50 -10.36 24.13
N ALA A 67 -15.54 -11.23 23.87
CA ALA A 67 -14.98 -12.13 24.88
C ALA A 67 -14.26 -11.35 25.97
N ALA A 68 -13.52 -10.30 25.59
CA ALA A 68 -12.81 -9.43 26.52
C ALA A 68 -13.73 -8.43 27.26
N LEU A 69 -14.79 -7.97 26.60
CA LEU A 69 -15.70 -6.97 27.15
C LEU A 69 -17.14 -7.47 27.00
N THR A 70 -17.67 -8.05 28.07
CA THR A 70 -18.99 -8.71 28.10
C THR A 70 -20.16 -7.78 27.74
N SER A 71 -20.01 -6.47 27.93
CA SER A 71 -21.01 -5.45 27.55
C SER A 71 -20.91 -4.99 26.10
N CYS A 72 -19.90 -5.46 25.35
CA CYS A 72 -19.67 -5.07 23.97
C CYS A 72 -20.75 -5.63 23.04
N THR A 73 -21.38 -4.76 22.26
CA THR A 73 -22.35 -5.13 21.22
C THR A 73 -21.86 -4.80 19.81
N ALA A 74 -20.61 -4.37 19.65
CA ALA A 74 -20.03 -4.00 18.37
C ALA A 74 -19.91 -5.21 17.43
N ASP A 75 -20.27 -5.02 16.16
CA ASP A 75 -20.04 -5.99 15.10
C ASP A 75 -18.72 -5.69 14.35
N GLY A 76 -18.29 -6.59 13.47
CA GLY A 76 -17.03 -6.41 12.73
C GLY A 76 -17.00 -5.11 11.91
N LYS A 77 -18.14 -4.66 11.41
CA LYS A 77 -18.26 -3.37 10.70
C LYS A 77 -18.03 -2.19 11.63
N ALA A 78 -18.60 -2.21 12.84
CA ALA A 78 -18.35 -1.19 13.86
C ALA A 78 -16.90 -1.17 14.31
N CYS A 79 -16.29 -2.34 14.54
CA CYS A 79 -14.86 -2.46 14.87
C CYS A 79 -13.98 -1.86 13.76
N ARG A 80 -14.23 -2.23 12.50
CA ARG A 80 -13.49 -1.67 11.34
C ARG A 80 -13.61 -0.15 11.26
N ARG A 81 -14.83 0.40 11.37
CA ARG A 81 -15.04 1.85 11.33
C ARG A 81 -14.30 2.55 12.46
N ARG A 82 -14.37 2.02 13.68
CA ARG A 82 -13.67 2.60 14.83
C ARG A 82 -12.16 2.56 14.62
N PHE A 83 -11.60 1.42 14.21
CA PHE A 83 -10.18 1.27 13.91
C PHE A 83 -9.71 2.29 12.86
N ASN A 84 -10.41 2.41 11.74
CA ASN A 84 -10.07 3.38 10.69
C ASN A 84 -10.10 4.82 11.24
N THR A 85 -11.10 5.15 12.05
CA THR A 85 -11.19 6.48 12.70
C THR A 85 -9.98 6.72 13.60
N LEU A 86 -9.56 5.72 14.40
CA LEU A 86 -8.39 5.84 15.26
C LEU A 86 -7.10 6.06 14.44
N LEU A 87 -6.89 5.28 13.37
CA LEU A 87 -5.74 5.48 12.48
C LEU A 87 -5.75 6.85 11.79
N GLU A 88 -6.91 7.35 11.34
CA GLU A 88 -7.02 8.67 10.71
C GLU A 88 -6.76 9.82 11.67
N VAL A 89 -7.17 9.68 12.93
CA VAL A 89 -6.87 10.69 13.97
C VAL A 89 -5.39 10.61 14.36
N PHE A 90 -4.83 9.42 14.50
CA PHE A 90 -3.41 9.19 14.78
C PHE A 90 -2.53 9.80 13.69
N ARG A 91 -2.85 9.56 12.41
CA ARG A 91 -2.12 10.14 11.25
C ARG A 91 -2.11 11.65 11.20
N ARG A 92 -3.14 12.30 11.76
CA ARG A 92 -3.26 13.76 11.80
C ARG A 92 -2.64 14.36 13.05
N ASP A 93 -2.10 13.53 13.96
CA ASP A 93 -1.54 13.96 15.24
C ASP A 93 -2.54 14.75 16.10
N VAL A 94 -3.80 14.27 16.16
CA VAL A 94 -4.91 14.94 16.91
C VAL A 94 -5.56 14.00 17.93
N LEU A 95 -4.76 13.21 18.64
CA LEU A 95 -5.25 12.22 19.61
C LEU A 95 -5.91 12.84 20.84
N GLU A 96 -5.59 14.10 21.15
CA GLU A 96 -6.18 14.92 22.23
C GLU A 96 -7.72 14.91 22.14
N SER A 97 -8.26 14.95 20.92
CA SER A 97 -9.70 14.94 20.66
C SER A 97 -10.41 13.66 21.12
N LEU A 98 -9.67 12.58 21.35
CA LEU A 98 -10.18 11.27 21.77
C LEU A 98 -10.00 11.00 23.27
N ARG A 99 -9.54 11.98 24.06
CA ARG A 99 -9.30 11.85 25.51
C ARG A 99 -10.54 12.11 26.39
N ALA A 100 -11.74 11.81 25.91
CA ALA A 100 -13.00 12.18 26.60
C ALA A 100 -13.23 11.45 27.95
N SER A 101 -12.59 10.31 28.18
CA SER A 101 -12.65 9.56 29.46
C SER A 101 -11.54 8.52 29.49
N GLY A 102 -10.56 8.57 30.39
CA GLY A 102 -9.45 7.60 30.44
C GLY A 102 -8.30 8.09 31.30
N SER A 103 -7.42 7.19 31.72
CA SER A 103 -6.19 7.55 32.43
C SER A 103 -5.08 7.97 31.44
N ALA A 104 -4.04 8.62 31.95
CA ALA A 104 -2.84 8.90 31.16
C ALA A 104 -2.22 7.60 30.58
N GLU A 105 -2.20 6.54 31.40
CA GLU A 105 -1.72 5.20 31.03
C GLU A 105 -2.55 4.61 29.87
N ASP A 106 -3.88 4.74 29.91
CA ASP A 106 -4.76 4.27 28.82
C ASP A 106 -4.44 4.99 27.49
N TYR A 107 -4.04 6.26 27.54
CA TYR A 107 -3.72 7.01 26.33
C TYR A 107 -2.38 6.60 25.74
N GLU A 108 -1.37 6.42 26.59
CA GLU A 108 -0.03 5.98 26.19
C GLU A 108 -0.07 4.57 25.60
N GLU A 109 -0.73 3.61 26.25
CA GLU A 109 -0.87 2.25 25.72
C GLU A 109 -1.60 2.24 24.37
N ARG A 110 -2.67 3.03 24.25
CA ARG A 110 -3.41 3.15 22.99
C ARG A 110 -2.53 3.72 21.87
N GLU A 111 -1.70 4.71 22.18
CA GLU A 111 -0.80 5.34 21.22
C GLU A 111 0.30 4.38 20.75
N GLN A 112 0.88 3.61 21.66
CA GLN A 112 1.83 2.56 21.33
C GLN A 112 1.20 1.52 20.40
N LEU A 113 0.00 1.03 20.73
CA LEU A 113 -0.72 0.05 19.90
C LEU A 113 -1.09 0.61 18.52
N LEU A 114 -1.39 1.91 18.42
CA LEU A 114 -1.64 2.57 17.13
C LEU A 114 -0.39 2.66 16.28
N THR A 115 0.77 2.93 16.90
CA THR A 115 2.08 2.89 16.24
C THR A 115 2.36 1.52 15.64
N ASP A 116 2.16 0.46 16.42
CA ASP A 116 2.36 -0.93 15.98
C ASP A 116 1.41 -1.29 14.84
N CYS A 117 0.11 -0.96 14.99
CA CYS A 117 -0.89 -1.19 13.95
C CYS A 117 -0.55 -0.46 12.66
N MET A 118 -0.14 0.81 12.74
CA MET A 118 0.20 1.64 11.59
C MET A 118 1.43 1.11 10.86
N THR A 119 2.43 0.65 11.61
CA THR A 119 3.65 0.03 11.06
C THR A 119 3.30 -1.21 10.24
N LEU A 120 2.61 -2.18 10.84
CA LEU A 120 2.19 -3.42 10.15
C LEU A 120 1.22 -3.15 8.98
N TYR A 121 0.35 -2.15 9.11
CA TYR A 121 -0.56 -1.76 8.04
C TYR A 121 0.20 -1.22 6.83
N ASN A 122 1.20 -0.35 7.06
CA ASN A 122 2.02 0.23 5.99
C ASN A 122 2.92 -0.81 5.34
N GLU A 123 3.56 -1.68 6.13
CA GLU A 123 4.38 -2.78 5.63
C GLU A 123 3.56 -3.68 4.70
N HIS A 124 2.35 -4.07 5.13
CA HIS A 124 1.46 -4.86 4.29
C HIS A 124 1.06 -4.11 3.00
N ALA A 125 0.71 -2.83 3.12
CA ALA A 125 0.36 -2.01 1.95
C ALA A 125 1.53 -1.94 0.96
N GLN A 126 2.76 -1.75 1.44
CA GLN A 126 3.96 -1.72 0.62
C GLN A 126 4.22 -3.07 -0.06
N VAL A 127 4.17 -4.19 0.68
CA VAL A 127 4.34 -5.54 0.12
C VAL A 127 3.30 -5.82 -0.97
N THR A 128 2.05 -5.42 -0.76
CA THR A 128 1.02 -5.58 -1.79
C THR A 128 1.29 -4.71 -3.03
N ALA A 129 1.70 -3.46 -2.85
CA ALA A 129 2.04 -2.58 -3.96
C ALA A 129 3.22 -3.13 -4.78
N ASP A 130 4.29 -3.56 -4.11
CA ASP A 130 5.48 -4.13 -4.74
C ASP A 130 5.15 -5.42 -5.52
N LYS A 131 4.30 -6.29 -4.94
CA LYS A 131 3.82 -7.49 -5.62
C LYS A 131 3.04 -7.14 -6.88
N THR A 132 2.09 -6.20 -6.79
CA THR A 132 1.28 -5.79 -7.95
C THR A 132 2.12 -5.15 -9.05
N GLU A 133 3.10 -4.32 -8.69
CA GLU A 133 4.02 -3.70 -9.65
C GLU A 133 4.93 -4.74 -10.32
N LYS A 134 5.40 -5.74 -9.56
CA LYS A 134 6.18 -6.86 -10.11
C LYS A 134 5.37 -7.68 -11.11
N GLU A 135 4.13 -8.04 -10.76
CA GLU A 135 3.21 -8.77 -11.65
C GLU A 135 2.92 -7.96 -12.92
N LYS A 136 2.64 -6.66 -12.78
CA LYS A 136 2.44 -5.74 -13.91
C LYS A 136 3.65 -5.71 -14.86
N ARG A 137 4.86 -5.53 -14.32
CA ARG A 137 6.11 -5.54 -15.12
C ARG A 137 6.33 -6.87 -15.84
N GLU A 138 5.97 -7.98 -15.22
CA GLU A 138 6.06 -9.31 -15.84
C GLU A 138 5.06 -9.46 -16.99
N THR A 139 3.82 -9.00 -16.81
CA THR A 139 2.82 -8.99 -17.88
C THR A 139 3.22 -8.11 -19.06
N GLU A 140 3.68 -6.87 -18.81
CA GLU A 140 4.17 -5.96 -19.85
C GLU A 140 5.37 -6.54 -20.60
N ARG A 141 6.28 -7.22 -19.89
CA ARG A 141 7.42 -7.91 -20.50
C ARG A 141 6.96 -9.05 -21.42
N ARG A 142 5.96 -9.83 -21.00
CA ARG A 142 5.41 -10.93 -21.79
C ARG A 142 4.68 -10.42 -23.04
N GLU A 143 3.92 -9.33 -22.90
CA GLU A 143 3.23 -8.69 -24.01
C GLU A 143 4.19 -8.03 -25.01
N SER A 144 5.24 -7.38 -24.52
CA SER A 144 6.28 -6.82 -25.40
C SER A 144 7.00 -7.91 -26.19
N ALA A 145 7.34 -9.03 -25.54
CA ALA A 145 7.97 -10.16 -26.20
C ALA A 145 7.04 -10.84 -27.22
N SER A 146 5.73 -10.94 -26.95
CA SER A 146 4.78 -11.49 -27.92
C SER A 146 4.57 -10.56 -29.11
N ALA A 147 4.52 -9.24 -28.87
CA ALA A 147 4.43 -8.23 -29.93
C ALA A 147 5.64 -8.27 -30.88
N GLU A 148 6.85 -8.43 -30.34
CA GLU A 148 8.09 -8.55 -31.12
C GLU A 148 8.08 -9.78 -32.05
N VAL A 149 7.56 -10.92 -31.56
CA VAL A 149 7.39 -12.14 -32.37
C VAL A 149 6.39 -11.91 -33.51
N VAL A 150 5.25 -11.27 -33.22
CA VAL A 150 4.23 -10.95 -34.24
C VAL A 150 4.79 -9.98 -35.29
N GLN A 151 5.51 -8.94 -34.87
CA GLN A 151 6.13 -7.99 -35.78
C GLN A 151 7.17 -8.67 -36.68
N SER A 152 8.05 -9.49 -36.11
CA SER A 152 9.06 -10.24 -36.85
C SER A 152 8.44 -11.18 -37.89
N ALA A 153 7.32 -11.84 -37.55
CA ALA A 153 6.57 -12.69 -38.47
C ALA A 153 5.95 -11.87 -39.63
N MET A 154 5.36 -10.70 -39.33
CA MET A 154 4.80 -9.82 -40.36
C MET A 154 5.87 -9.25 -41.30
N GLU A 155 7.03 -8.86 -40.78
CA GLU A 155 8.16 -8.39 -41.58
C GLU A 155 8.72 -9.51 -42.49
N GLY A 156 8.80 -10.74 -41.98
CA GLY A 156 9.15 -11.92 -42.78
C GLY A 156 8.20 -12.15 -43.96
N LEU A 157 6.89 -12.03 -43.74
CA LEU A 157 5.88 -12.15 -44.80
C LEU A 157 5.99 -11.00 -45.84
N ARG A 158 6.25 -9.77 -45.39
CA ARG A 158 6.44 -8.62 -46.30
C ARG A 158 7.68 -8.77 -47.18
N ARG A 159 8.79 -9.27 -46.62
CA ARG A 159 10.02 -9.58 -47.39
C ARG A 159 9.76 -10.66 -48.44
N SER A 160 9.09 -11.75 -48.06
CA SER A 160 8.71 -12.83 -48.98
C SER A 160 7.80 -12.36 -50.12
N ARG A 161 6.93 -11.38 -49.90
CA ARG A 161 6.02 -10.83 -50.92
C ARG A 161 6.68 -9.80 -51.84
N SER A 162 7.74 -9.15 -51.38
CA SER A 162 8.53 -8.21 -52.19
C SER A 162 9.49 -8.95 -53.13
N GLU A 163 10.06 -10.08 -52.68
CA GLU A 163 10.85 -10.98 -53.55
C GLU A 163 10.00 -11.69 -54.63
N SER A 164 8.66 -11.73 -54.50
CA SER A 164 7.79 -12.37 -55.50
C SER A 164 7.28 -11.42 -56.60
N SER A 165 7.62 -10.12 -56.57
CA SER A 165 7.08 -9.13 -57.51
C SER A 165 8.08 -8.64 -58.56
N GLU A 166 9.31 -9.17 -58.57
CA GLU A 166 10.34 -8.81 -59.55
C GLU A 166 10.98 -10.07 -60.13
N ASN A 167 10.22 -10.90 -60.87
CA ASN A 167 10.80 -11.81 -61.86
C ASN A 167 9.74 -12.37 -62.84
N GLU A 168 9.23 -11.52 -63.72
CA GLU A 168 8.83 -11.99 -65.06
C GLU A 168 10.08 -11.92 -65.94
N LEU A 169 10.76 -13.05 -66.07
CA LEU A 169 11.45 -13.56 -67.27
C LEU A 169 12.68 -14.41 -66.89
N SER A 170 12.61 -15.69 -67.28
CA SER A 170 13.69 -16.68 -67.40
C SER A 170 14.30 -17.28 -66.12
N THR A 171 13.79 -18.47 -65.79
CA THR A 171 14.53 -19.58 -65.14
C THR A 171 15.87 -19.86 -65.86
N PRO A 172 16.99 -20.11 -65.14
CA PRO A 172 17.32 -21.50 -64.75
C PRO A 172 18.09 -21.61 -63.38
N PRO A 173 18.70 -22.77 -63.05
CA PRO A 173 18.41 -23.66 -61.91
C PRO A 173 18.97 -23.22 -60.52
N PRO A 174 18.53 -23.84 -59.41
CA PRO A 174 18.80 -23.35 -58.06
C PRO A 174 20.24 -23.63 -57.61
N ASN A 175 21.03 -22.57 -57.46
CA ASN A 175 22.35 -22.63 -56.83
C ASN A 175 22.21 -22.79 -55.31
N LYS A 176 22.91 -23.80 -54.78
CA LYS A 176 22.97 -24.18 -53.37
C LYS A 176 23.48 -23.00 -52.52
N LYS A 177 22.60 -22.39 -51.72
CA LYS A 177 23.01 -21.47 -50.63
C LYS A 177 23.83 -22.29 -49.61
N LYS A 178 25.09 -21.90 -49.39
CA LYS A 178 25.93 -22.44 -48.32
C LYS A 178 25.20 -22.23 -46.99
N LYS A 179 24.73 -23.32 -46.38
CA LYS A 179 24.21 -23.29 -45.01
C LYS A 179 25.37 -22.88 -44.10
N LYS A 180 25.31 -21.68 -43.49
CA LYS A 180 26.19 -21.34 -42.36
C LYS A 180 26.12 -22.51 -41.38
N SER A 181 27.29 -22.99 -40.96
CA SER A 181 27.38 -24.14 -40.06
C SER A 181 26.58 -23.84 -38.78
N SER A 182 25.85 -24.83 -38.25
CA SER A 182 25.08 -24.71 -37.01
C SER A 182 25.93 -24.13 -35.85
N THR A 183 27.23 -24.40 -35.88
CA THR A 183 28.22 -23.86 -34.93
C THR A 183 28.44 -22.35 -35.05
N GLU A 184 28.40 -21.78 -36.27
CA GLU A 184 28.63 -20.35 -36.52
C GLU A 184 27.44 -19.51 -36.05
N ALA A 185 26.21 -20.00 -36.27
CA ALA A 185 25.00 -19.36 -35.75
C ALA A 185 24.92 -19.40 -34.22
N LEU A 186 25.42 -20.47 -33.59
CA LEU A 186 25.51 -20.57 -32.14
C LEU A 186 26.53 -19.58 -31.56
N VAL A 187 27.68 -19.42 -32.21
CA VAL A 187 28.71 -18.44 -31.80
C VAL A 187 28.16 -17.02 -31.90
N GLU A 188 27.53 -16.65 -33.02
CA GLU A 188 26.92 -15.32 -33.21
C GLU A 188 25.87 -15.01 -32.13
N PHE A 189 25.02 -15.98 -31.78
CA PHE A 189 24.04 -15.85 -30.69
C PHE A 189 24.70 -15.66 -29.32
N LEU A 190 25.80 -16.37 -29.03
CA LEU A 190 26.53 -16.24 -27.77
C LEU A 190 27.20 -14.87 -27.66
N ASP A 191 27.79 -14.36 -28.75
CA ASP A 191 28.40 -13.04 -28.81
C ASP A 191 27.34 -11.94 -28.63
N THR A 192 26.20 -12.04 -29.32
CA THR A 192 25.11 -11.06 -29.18
C THR A 192 24.57 -11.05 -27.74
N LYS A 193 24.49 -12.23 -27.10
CA LYS A 193 24.06 -12.36 -25.70
C LYS A 193 25.09 -11.80 -24.71
N ALA A 194 26.38 -11.94 -25.00
CA ALA A 194 27.46 -11.36 -24.21
C ALA A 194 27.45 -9.83 -24.32
N GLU A 195 27.29 -9.28 -25.52
CA GLU A 195 27.18 -7.84 -25.77
C GLU A 195 25.95 -7.23 -25.10
N ALA A 196 24.81 -7.92 -25.13
CA ALA A 196 23.59 -7.49 -24.43
C ALA A 196 23.79 -7.45 -22.91
N ARG A 197 24.55 -8.39 -22.35
CA ARG A 197 24.89 -8.40 -20.91
C ARG A 197 25.79 -7.22 -20.54
N ILE A 198 26.85 -6.98 -21.31
CA ILE A 198 27.77 -5.86 -21.12
C ILE A 198 27.02 -4.52 -21.26
N SER A 199 26.13 -4.39 -22.24
CA SER A 199 25.35 -3.18 -22.46
C SER A 199 24.40 -2.89 -21.29
N ARG A 200 23.75 -3.93 -20.74
CA ARG A 200 22.90 -3.80 -19.55
C ARG A 200 23.71 -3.39 -18.32
N GLU A 201 24.92 -3.93 -18.16
CA GLU A 201 25.82 -3.58 -17.05
C GLU A 201 26.27 -2.12 -17.14
N LYS A 202 26.71 -1.67 -18.33
CA LYS A 202 27.04 -0.26 -18.58
C LYS A 202 25.87 0.69 -18.33
N GLN A 203 24.65 0.29 -18.68
CA GLN A 203 23.46 1.10 -18.37
C GLN A 203 23.20 1.20 -16.86
N LYS A 204 23.41 0.12 -16.10
CA LYS A 204 23.29 0.14 -14.63
C LYS A 204 24.37 1.00 -13.99
N GLU A 205 25.61 0.88 -14.45
CA GLU A 205 26.74 1.68 -13.97
C GLU A 205 26.48 3.18 -14.17
N ARG A 206 25.98 3.59 -15.35
CA ARG A 206 25.58 4.98 -15.60
C ARG A 206 24.46 5.46 -14.68
N GLN A 207 23.50 4.59 -14.35
CA GLN A 207 22.43 4.96 -13.42
C GLN A 207 22.94 5.14 -11.99
N LEU A 208 23.87 4.27 -11.56
CA LEU A 208 24.52 4.38 -10.26
C LEU A 208 25.39 5.64 -10.16
N ASP A 209 26.17 5.95 -11.19
CA ASP A 209 27.00 7.17 -11.25
C ASP A 209 26.14 8.45 -11.15
N LEU A 210 24.99 8.49 -11.84
CA LEU A 210 24.05 9.61 -11.72
C LEU A 210 23.42 9.70 -10.31
N GLN A 211 23.13 8.57 -9.67
CA GLN A 211 22.61 8.55 -8.30
C GLN A 211 23.68 9.02 -7.29
N GLU A 212 24.91 8.53 -7.42
CA GLU A 212 26.04 8.93 -6.59
C GLU A 212 26.31 10.43 -6.74
N ARG A 213 26.29 10.96 -7.97
CA ARG A 213 26.46 12.39 -8.21
C ARG A 213 25.36 13.23 -7.57
N ARG A 214 24.12 12.74 -7.58
CA ARG A 214 22.99 13.41 -6.93
C ARG A 214 23.14 13.42 -5.41
N LEU A 215 23.53 12.28 -4.81
CA LEU A 215 23.78 12.18 -3.37
C LEU A 215 24.93 13.10 -2.94
N ALA A 216 26.03 13.15 -3.69
CA ALA A 216 27.15 14.04 -3.39
C ALA A 216 26.76 15.52 -3.38
N LEU A 217 25.87 15.94 -4.29
CA LEU A 217 25.35 17.32 -4.30
C LEU A 217 24.44 17.60 -3.09
N GLU A 218 23.64 16.62 -2.67
CA GLU A 218 22.78 16.73 -1.49
C GLU A 218 23.61 16.80 -0.19
N GLU A 219 24.62 15.95 -0.05
CA GLU A 219 25.58 16.00 1.05
C GLU A 219 26.31 17.35 1.11
N GLN A 220 26.75 17.87 -0.04
CA GLN A 220 27.39 19.18 -0.10
C GLN A 220 26.45 20.30 0.37
N ARG A 221 25.18 20.26 -0.04
CA ARG A 221 24.17 21.23 0.39
C ARG A 221 23.93 21.16 1.90
N LEU A 222 23.78 19.96 2.45
CA LEU A 222 23.62 19.76 3.89
C LEU A 222 24.84 20.28 4.67
N HIS A 223 26.04 20.05 4.15
CA HIS A 223 27.27 20.57 4.74
C HIS A 223 27.27 22.11 4.77
N GLN A 224 26.92 22.76 3.66
CA GLN A 224 26.81 24.22 3.60
C GLN A 224 25.76 24.76 4.56
N ASP A 225 24.61 24.08 4.70
CA ASP A 225 23.55 24.52 5.60
C ASP A 225 23.96 24.35 7.07
N ARG A 226 24.68 23.28 7.41
CA ARG A 226 25.31 23.13 8.74
C ARG A 226 26.32 24.23 9.03
N ASP A 227 27.23 24.51 8.08
CA ASP A 227 28.24 25.56 8.27
C ASP A 227 27.63 26.97 8.40
N LYS A 228 26.52 27.24 7.69
CA LYS A 228 25.76 28.49 7.86
C LYS A 228 25.15 28.57 9.26
N LEU A 229 24.59 27.46 9.76
CA LEU A 229 23.99 27.39 11.09
C LEU A 229 25.06 27.56 12.19
N ASP A 230 26.21 26.92 12.04
CA ASP A 230 27.34 27.07 12.98
C ASP A 230 27.86 28.52 13.02
N LYS A 231 27.98 29.16 11.84
CA LYS A 231 28.34 30.60 11.77
C LYS A 231 27.30 31.49 12.44
N LEU A 232 26.00 31.22 12.22
CA LEU A 232 24.92 31.97 12.86
C LEU A 232 24.95 31.80 14.38
N MET A 233 25.13 30.59 14.87
CA MET A 233 25.24 30.28 16.29
C MET A 233 26.47 30.96 16.91
N GLY A 234 27.61 30.97 16.21
CA GLY A 234 28.81 31.70 16.63
C GLY A 234 28.60 33.21 16.73
N MET A 235 27.90 33.82 15.75
CA MET A 235 27.53 35.24 15.81
C MET A 235 26.58 35.54 16.97
N MET A 236 25.56 34.70 17.18
CA MET A 236 24.60 34.87 18.28
C MET A 236 25.30 34.73 19.65
N ALA A 237 26.22 33.77 19.80
CA ALA A 237 27.01 33.61 21.02
C ALA A 237 27.89 34.83 21.32
N SER A 238 28.51 35.42 20.29
CA SER A 238 29.28 36.66 20.42
C SER A 238 28.41 37.84 20.86
N GLN A 239 27.24 38.02 20.23
CA GLN A 239 26.28 39.06 20.60
C GLN A 239 25.78 38.87 22.04
N MET A 240 25.46 37.64 22.42
CA MET A 240 25.03 37.30 23.79
C MET A 240 26.13 37.62 24.81
N GLY A 241 27.39 37.30 24.51
CA GLY A 241 28.52 37.66 25.35
C GLY A 241 28.70 39.17 25.53
N LEU A 242 28.46 39.97 24.48
CA LEU A 242 28.49 41.44 24.58
C LEU A 242 27.30 41.98 25.40
N MET A 243 26.10 41.45 25.19
CA MET A 243 24.90 41.79 25.97
C MET A 243 25.11 41.49 27.47
N SER A 244 25.64 40.32 27.82
CA SER A 244 25.92 39.96 29.21
C SER A 244 26.90 40.94 29.86
N LYS A 245 27.98 41.33 29.16
CA LYS A 245 28.93 42.35 29.67
C LYS A 245 28.29 43.74 29.82
N LEU A 246 27.36 44.10 28.95
CA LEU A 246 26.64 45.37 29.03
C LEU A 246 25.70 45.38 30.24
N ILE A 247 24.97 44.28 30.46
CA ILE A 247 24.09 44.08 31.61
C ILE A 247 24.89 44.12 32.92
N GLU A 248 26.04 43.46 32.95
CA GLU A 248 26.93 43.46 34.12
C GLU A 248 27.48 44.87 34.44
N LYS A 249 27.80 45.67 33.41
CA LYS A 249 28.20 47.08 33.56
C LYS A 249 27.06 48.01 33.97
N MET A 250 25.81 47.72 33.61
CA MET A 250 24.66 48.53 34.04
C MET A 250 24.23 48.23 35.48
N ASN A 251 24.63 47.08 36.02
CA ASN A 251 24.31 46.63 37.37
C ASN A 251 25.42 46.94 38.40
N GLN A 252 26.51 47.60 38.00
CA GLN A 252 27.55 48.16 38.87
C GLN A 252 27.36 49.68 39.00
#